data_AF-A0A4Z1QST6-F1
#
_entry.id   AF-A0A4Z1QST6-F1
#
_cell.length_a   1.000
_cell.length_b   1.000
_cell.length_c   1.000
_cell.angle_alpha   90.00
_cell.angle_beta   90.00
_cell.angle_gamma   90.00
#
_symmetry.space_group_name_H-M   'P 1'
#
loop_
_entity.id
_entity.type
_entity.pdbx_description
1 polymer ?
#
loop_
_entity_poly.entity_id
_entity_poly.type
_entity_poly.pdbx_seq_one_letter_code
_entity_poly.pdbx_strand_id
1 'polypeptide(L)'
;MSRISINFTTDLAERFEALKAVFSEHLHDNSGEILPHILVSDYLRRAQQCKNEQWVARFFAALETNFSGDYDDELSELLSVSVLEHIDPLNASDRELIQFLGMRMREEHRRIFGI
;
A
#
# COMPACT_ATOMS: atom_id res chain seq x y z
N MET A 1 8.68 -6.68 14.13
CA MET A 1 7.88 -6.79 12.90
C MET A 1 7.42 -8.23 12.75
N SER A 2 6.14 -8.47 12.44
CA SER A 2 5.66 -9.84 12.30
C SER A 2 6.00 -10.43 10.93
N ARG A 3 6.02 -11.76 10.89
CA ARG A 3 6.25 -12.53 9.67
C ARG A 3 5.14 -12.35 8.64
N ILE A 4 3.91 -12.03 9.05
CA ILE A 4 2.78 -11.84 8.14
C ILE A 4 3.00 -10.60 7.28
N SER A 5 3.33 -9.46 7.92
CA SER A 5 3.64 -8.21 7.22
C SER A 5 4.86 -8.31 6.31
N ILE A 6 5.91 -9.02 6.75
CA ILE A 6 7.11 -9.26 5.91
C ILE A 6 6.76 -10.11 4.68
N ASN A 7 6.03 -11.20 4.86
CA ASN A 7 5.63 -12.05 3.73
C ASN A 7 4.74 -11.28 2.76
N PHE A 8 3.72 -10.59 3.26
CA PHE A 8 2.82 -9.79 2.43
C PHE A 8 3.57 -8.76 1.57
N THR A 9 4.50 -8.01 2.18
CA THR A 9 5.26 -6.98 1.47
C THR A 9 6.27 -7.53 0.47
N THR A 10 6.82 -8.71 0.75
CA THR A 10 7.68 -9.44 -0.20
C THR A 10 6.86 -9.97 -1.38
N ASP A 11 5.71 -10.58 -1.12
CA ASP A 11 4.80 -11.12 -2.14
C ASP A 11 4.34 -10.03 -3.12
N LEU A 12 4.14 -8.79 -2.64
CA LEU A 12 3.82 -7.66 -3.53
C LEU A 12 4.93 -7.40 -4.56
N ALA A 13 6.21 -7.41 -4.16
CA ALA A 13 7.33 -7.24 -5.09
C ALA A 13 7.45 -8.40 -6.09
N GLU A 14 7.17 -9.62 -5.66
CA GLU A 14 7.18 -10.79 -6.55
C GLU A 14 6.06 -10.73 -7.59
N ARG A 15 4.87 -10.25 -7.19
CA ARG A 15 3.68 -10.19 -8.04
C ARG A 15 3.68 -9.01 -9.01
N PHE A 16 4.34 -7.91 -8.68
CA PHE A 16 4.32 -6.68 -9.46
C PHE A 16 5.73 -6.27 -9.87
N GLU A 17 6.07 -6.47 -11.15
CA GLU A 17 7.39 -6.13 -11.71
C GLU A 17 7.80 -4.69 -11.40
N ALA A 18 6.85 -3.75 -11.43
CA ALA A 18 7.08 -2.33 -11.15
C ALA A 18 7.59 -2.04 -9.71
N LEU A 19 7.42 -2.98 -8.77
CA LEU A 19 7.83 -2.85 -7.38
C LEU A 19 9.19 -3.49 -7.08
N LYS A 20 9.75 -4.31 -7.97
CA LYS A 20 11.02 -5.02 -7.74
C LYS A 20 12.21 -4.07 -7.52
N ALA A 21 12.26 -2.98 -8.28
CA ALA A 21 13.29 -1.95 -8.11
C ALA A 21 13.19 -1.32 -6.71
N VAL A 22 11.99 -0.92 -6.31
CA VAL A 22 11.70 -0.32 -4.99
C VAL A 22 12.07 -1.30 -3.86
N PHE A 23 11.74 -2.58 -4.01
CA PHE A 23 12.11 -3.60 -3.03
C PHE A 23 13.62 -3.80 -2.91
N SER A 24 14.33 -3.78 -4.04
CA SER A 24 15.79 -3.91 -4.06
C SER A 24 16.47 -2.71 -3.42
N GLU A 25 16.01 -1.50 -3.71
CA GLU A 25 16.45 -0.26 -3.08
C GLU A 25 16.18 -0.28 -1.57
N HIS A 26 14.98 -0.69 -1.15
CA HIS A 26 14.64 -0.84 0.27
C HIS A 26 15.62 -1.76 1.00
N LEU A 27 15.91 -2.94 0.44
CA LEU A 27 16.87 -3.87 1.05
C LEU A 27 18.27 -3.27 1.09
N HIS A 28 18.69 -2.55 0.06
CA HIS A 28 20.00 -1.89 0.04
C HIS A 28 20.11 -0.84 1.14
N ASP A 29 19.12 0.04 1.24
CA ASP A 29 19.11 1.17 2.17
C ASP A 29 18.95 0.72 3.63
N ASN A 30 18.31 -0.43 3.87
CA ASN A 30 18.01 -0.96 5.19
C ASN A 30 18.85 -2.18 5.56
N SER A 31 20.07 -2.32 5.02
CA SER A 31 21.02 -3.40 5.39
C SER A 31 20.46 -4.83 5.23
N GLY A 32 19.60 -5.05 4.24
CA GLY A 32 18.93 -6.31 3.97
C GLY A 32 17.66 -6.55 4.80
N GLU A 33 17.24 -5.60 5.64
CA GLU A 33 16.04 -5.73 6.46
C GLU A 33 14.78 -5.25 5.74
N ILE A 34 13.70 -6.04 5.90
CA ILE A 34 12.37 -5.67 5.42
C ILE A 34 11.66 -4.91 6.53
N LEU A 35 11.33 -3.65 6.27
CA LEU A 35 10.58 -2.78 7.18
C LEU A 35 9.21 -2.49 6.54
N PRO A 36 8.16 -3.28 6.88
CA PRO A 36 6.92 -3.31 6.10
C PRO A 36 6.24 -1.94 5.92
N HIS A 37 6.16 -1.13 6.98
CA HIS A 37 5.52 0.19 6.90
C HIS A 37 6.22 1.13 5.92
N ILE A 38 7.56 1.13 5.92
CA ILE A 38 8.37 1.94 5.00
C ILE A 38 8.17 1.40 3.59
N LEU A 39 8.38 0.09 3.40
CA LEU A 39 8.32 -0.53 2.09
C LEU A 39 6.95 -0.38 1.41
N VAL A 40 5.85 -0.54 2.14
CA VAL A 40 4.49 -0.34 1.60
C VAL A 40 4.26 1.12 1.23
N SER A 41 4.73 2.06 2.04
CA SER A 41 4.66 3.48 1.72
C SER A 41 5.45 3.79 0.44
N ASP A 42 6.59 3.13 0.24
CA ASP A 42 7.42 3.29 -0.96
C ASP A 42 6.74 2.72 -2.20
N TYR A 43 6.07 1.57 -2.07
CA TYR A 43 5.22 1.01 -3.13
C TYR A 43 4.06 1.94 -3.49
N LEU A 44 3.40 2.56 -2.50
CA LEU A 44 2.36 3.55 -2.76
C LEU A 44 2.93 4.74 -3.55
N ARG A 45 4.11 5.26 -3.16
CA ARG A 45 4.76 6.36 -3.90
C ARG A 45 5.07 5.97 -5.34
N ARG A 46 5.50 4.73 -5.57
CA ARG A 46 5.70 4.20 -6.92
C ARG A 46 4.39 4.12 -7.71
N ALA A 47 3.28 3.75 -7.08
CA ALA A 47 1.96 3.73 -7.70
C ALA A 47 1.44 5.14 -8.03
N GLN A 48 1.66 6.12 -7.15
CA GLN A 48 1.34 7.54 -7.39
C GLN A 48 2.02 8.08 -8.65
N GLN A 49 3.28 7.70 -8.89
CA GLN A 49 4.05 8.13 -10.07
C GLN A 49 3.56 7.49 -11.39
N CYS A 50 2.89 6.34 -11.32
CA CYS A 50 2.48 5.55 -12.49
C CYS A 50 0.98 5.26 -12.53
N LYS A 51 0.16 6.19 -12.01
CA LYS A 51 -1.30 6.05 -11.85
C LYS A 51 -2.10 5.65 -13.09
N ASN A 52 -1.55 5.84 -14.30
CA ASN A 52 -2.19 5.46 -15.57
C ASN A 52 -1.89 4.01 -16.01
N GLU A 53 -1.06 3.28 -15.27
CA GLU A 53 -0.65 1.93 -15.63
C GLU A 53 -1.60 0.87 -15.04
N GLN A 54 -1.88 -0.17 -15.83
CA GLN A 54 -2.85 -1.23 -15.45
C GLN A 54 -2.46 -1.98 -14.17
N TRP A 55 -1.17 -2.02 -13.81
CA TRP A 55 -0.72 -2.70 -12.60
C TRP A 55 -1.19 -1.97 -11.33
N VAL A 56 -1.41 -0.66 -11.37
CA VAL A 56 -1.84 0.13 -10.19
C VAL A 56 -3.21 -0.35 -9.70
N ALA A 57 -4.18 -0.51 -10.60
CA ALA A 57 -5.48 -1.05 -10.23
C ALA A 57 -5.38 -2.47 -9.63
N ARG A 58 -4.50 -3.32 -10.18
CA ARG A 58 -4.26 -4.68 -9.68
C ARG A 58 -3.54 -4.68 -8.34
N PHE A 59 -2.65 -3.72 -8.10
CA PHE A 59 -1.97 -3.50 -6.84
C PHE A 59 -2.98 -3.14 -5.76
N PHE A 60 -3.82 -2.13 -5.96
CA PHE A 60 -4.87 -1.77 -5.00
C PHE A 60 -5.88 -2.90 -4.76
N ALA A 61 -6.23 -3.68 -5.78
CA ALA A 61 -7.06 -4.87 -5.58
C ALA A 61 -6.38 -5.94 -4.69
N ALA A 62 -5.05 -6.09 -4.79
CA ALA A 62 -4.29 -6.98 -3.91
C ALA A 62 -4.25 -6.46 -2.46
N LEU A 63 -4.14 -5.14 -2.26
CA LEU A 63 -4.24 -4.53 -0.93
C LEU A 63 -5.63 -4.78 -0.33
N GLU A 64 -6.70 -4.47 -1.08
CA GLU A 64 -8.09 -4.67 -0.64
C GLU A 64 -8.37 -6.13 -0.26
N THR A 65 -7.80 -7.09 -0.99
CA THR A 65 -7.99 -8.53 -0.70
C THR A 65 -7.43 -8.90 0.69
N ASN A 66 -6.36 -8.23 1.11
CA ASN A 66 -5.69 -8.48 2.40
C ASN A 66 -6.10 -7.53 3.51
N PHE A 67 -6.97 -6.55 3.21
CA PHE A 67 -7.50 -5.62 4.18
C PHE A 67 -8.81 -6.16 4.76
N SER A 68 -8.83 -6.62 6.00
CA SER A 68 -10.06 -7.08 6.66
C SER A 68 -10.95 -5.90 7.08
N GLY A 69 -10.33 -4.77 7.46
CA GLY A 69 -10.99 -3.61 8.05
C GLY A 69 -11.16 -3.73 9.57
N ASP A 70 -10.61 -4.76 10.18
CA ASP A 70 -10.60 -4.97 11.63
C ASP A 70 -9.34 -4.35 12.24
N TYR A 71 -9.47 -3.59 13.32
CA TYR A 71 -8.34 -2.92 13.98
C TYR A 71 -7.35 -3.88 14.66
N ASP A 72 -7.79 -5.11 14.97
CA ASP A 72 -6.93 -6.15 15.55
C ASP A 72 -6.16 -6.95 14.48
N ASP A 73 -6.43 -6.71 13.19
CA ASP A 73 -5.73 -7.33 12.07
C ASP A 73 -4.49 -6.52 11.68
N GLU A 74 -3.31 -7.14 11.83
CA GLU A 74 -2.03 -6.47 11.58
C GLU A 74 -1.88 -5.95 10.15
N LEU A 75 -2.43 -6.66 9.15
CA LEU A 75 -2.37 -6.18 7.76
C LEU A 75 -3.28 -4.98 7.55
N SER A 76 -4.44 -4.94 8.23
CA SER A 76 -5.33 -3.78 8.22
C SER A 76 -4.68 -2.58 8.87
N GLU A 77 -3.98 -2.74 10.00
CA GLU A 77 -3.17 -1.68 10.62
C GLU A 77 -2.07 -1.20 9.66
N LEU A 78 -1.28 -2.12 9.11
CA LEU A 78 -0.20 -1.82 8.16
C LEU A 78 -0.69 -1.01 6.97
N LEU A 79 -1.78 -1.46 6.34
CA LEU A 79 -2.34 -0.82 5.15
C LEU A 79 -3.04 0.50 5.48
N SER A 80 -3.68 0.61 6.64
CA SER A 80 -4.28 1.87 7.09
C SER A 80 -3.20 2.95 7.23
N VAL A 81 -2.17 2.67 8.02
CA VAL A 81 -1.08 3.62 8.31
C VAL A 81 -0.21 3.89 7.09
N SER A 82 0.14 2.87 6.33
CA SER A 82 1.17 2.98 5.27
C SER A 82 0.61 3.25 3.88
N VAL A 83 -0.72 3.16 3.72
CA VAL A 83 -1.39 3.42 2.44
C VAL A 83 -2.50 4.45 2.60
N LEU A 84 -3.51 4.17 3.42
CA LEU A 84 -4.72 4.99 3.45
C LEU A 84 -4.46 6.39 3.99
N GLU A 85 -3.71 6.52 5.08
CA GLU A 85 -3.30 7.82 5.64
C GLU A 85 -2.45 8.66 4.66
N HIS A 86 -1.82 8.01 3.68
CA HIS A 86 -0.93 8.64 2.70
C HIS A 86 -1.62 9.01 1.37
N ILE A 87 -2.91 8.71 1.22
CA ILE A 87 -3.72 9.14 0.06
C ILE A 87 -4.55 10.35 0.50
N ASP A 88 -4.05 11.57 0.28
CA ASP A 88 -4.76 12.77 0.74
C ASP A 88 -5.94 13.12 -0.21
N PRO A 89 -7.21 13.11 0.26
CA PRO A 89 -8.35 13.46 -0.58
C PRO A 89 -8.34 14.90 -1.09
N LEU A 90 -7.60 15.80 -0.44
CA LEU A 90 -7.44 17.19 -0.87
C LEU A 90 -6.37 17.34 -1.96
N ASN A 91 -5.45 16.39 -2.06
CA ASN A 91 -4.43 16.36 -3.10
C ASN A 91 -5.01 15.89 -4.43
N ALA A 92 -4.82 16.69 -5.49
CA ALA A 92 -5.37 16.40 -6.81
C ALA A 92 -4.82 15.12 -7.44
N SER A 93 -3.55 14.79 -7.18
CA SER A 93 -2.92 13.58 -7.71
C SER A 93 -3.43 12.32 -7.00
N ASP A 94 -3.68 12.41 -5.70
CA ASP A 94 -4.13 11.27 -4.89
C ASP A 94 -5.62 10.96 -5.07
N ARG A 95 -6.43 11.97 -5.41
CA ARG A 95 -7.86 11.76 -5.75
C ARG A 95 -8.07 10.73 -6.85
N GLU A 96 -7.17 10.65 -7.82
CA GLU A 96 -7.24 9.63 -8.87
C GLU A 96 -6.97 8.22 -8.33
N LEU A 97 -6.23 8.06 -7.23
CA LEU A 97 -5.98 6.75 -6.63
C LEU A 97 -7.15 6.26 -5.78
N ILE A 98 -7.94 7.17 -5.19
CA ILE A 98 -9.15 6.82 -4.42
C ILE A 98 -10.11 5.98 -5.25
N GLN A 99 -10.15 6.16 -6.58
CA GLN A 99 -10.99 5.36 -7.47
C GLN A 99 -10.61 3.88 -7.50
N PHE A 100 -9.34 3.54 -7.21
CA PHE A 100 -8.82 2.18 -7.18
C PHE A 100 -9.02 1.50 -5.82
N LEU A 101 -9.30 2.25 -4.76
CA LEU A 101 -9.63 1.68 -3.46
C LEU A 101 -10.88 0.81 -3.58
N GLY A 102 -10.77 -0.43 -3.11
CA GLY A 102 -11.91 -1.30 -2.92
C GLY A 102 -12.83 -0.81 -1.80
N MET A 103 -13.93 -1.51 -1.59
CA MET A 103 -15.01 -1.06 -0.70
C MET A 103 -14.52 -0.84 0.73
N ARG A 104 -13.80 -1.80 1.31
CA ARG A 104 -13.38 -1.74 2.71
C ARG A 104 -12.32 -0.68 2.93
N MET A 105 -11.30 -0.65 2.07
CA MET A 105 -10.26 0.37 2.15
C MET A 105 -10.82 1.79 1.93
N ARG A 106 -11.82 1.95 1.07
CA ARG A 106 -12.49 3.24 0.84
C ARG A 106 -13.31 3.68 2.05
N GLU A 107 -13.99 2.76 2.72
CA GLU A 107 -14.71 3.07 3.96
C GLU A 107 -13.76 3.50 5.07
N GLU A 108 -12.63 2.81 5.23
CA GLU A 108 -11.63 3.19 6.22
C GLU A 108 -10.97 4.54 5.87
N HIS A 109 -10.63 4.75 4.59
CA HIS A 109 -10.13 6.05 4.11
C HIS A 109 -11.07 7.20 4.46
N ARG A 110 -12.38 7.02 4.28
CA ARG A 110 -13.38 8.01 4.68
C ARG A 110 -13.39 8.27 6.18
N ARG A 111 -13.25 7.22 7.02
CA ARG A 111 -13.17 7.35 8.48
C ARG A 111 -11.95 8.14 8.92
N ILE A 112 -10.77 7.84 8.34
CA ILE A 112 -9.50 8.53 8.63
C ILE A 112 -9.62 10.03 8.40
N PHE A 113 -10.21 10.43 7.26
CA PHE A 113 -10.31 11.85 6.87
C PHE A 113 -11.62 12.54 7.26
N GLY A 114 -12.58 11.81 7.84
CA GLY A 114 -13.88 12.35 8.27
C GLY A 114 -14.79 12.84 7.14
N ILE A 115 -14.76 12.16 5.98
CA ILE A 115 -15.47 12.54 4.73
C ILE A 115 -16.56 11.56 4.30
#